data_AF-A0AA38NZR2-F1
#
_entry.id   AF-A0AA38NZR2-F1
#
_cell.length_a   1.000
_cell.length_b   1.000
_cell.length_c   1.000
_cell.angle_alpha   90.00
_cell.angle_beta   90.00
_cell.angle_gamma   90.00
#
_symmetry.space_group_name_H-M   'P 1'
#
loop_
_entity.id
_entity.type
_entity.pdbx_description
1 polymer ?
#
loop_
_entity_poly.entity_id
_entity_poly.type
_entity_poly.pdbx_seq_one_letter_code
_entity_poly.pdbx_strand_id
1 'polypeptide(L)'
;MPMNMNMPAFNLSLIQQQMLHDALALSSPVVGADDERLLIDTLVDARARRDNFKNALNSLHGRNNHSATMWKDFYLECKDKIDTQVSVTLRNKGIPDPYPLIKVAKKPTPASFLPEPSPPSSPVEVKKRKGRPRKTSTPRAASSTPSTSGTRLPIAQNGRRSTINSITAHEPSFNSRLPPPNTEIKIPNPPSRSPTPPTKVIARGRGNMFTQEDRAFFIKFIQWRLRWDQGLTRNDLCEQLAEKTPHHSPASWAAHWSNNHDLPDKILAAARGEAEEYGEDDDTENGDSEEEEVLSRPRQPKYKESSLEDDDQDDQDFDEDDDLDLPSFDESAMGQSGGPFTDADLALVARYVASFDDFRIASHRQRWIPWSQRYPQRSDKSWAEYYRRQERSRFPKLSSVNLLSQISSRYSFTRQKNQTSRGGEGTFT
;
A
#
# COMPACT_ATOMS: atom_id res chain seq x y z
N MET A 1 71.13 26.07 -29.45
CA MET A 1 70.13 25.60 -30.44
C MET A 1 68.79 25.45 -29.71
N PRO A 2 67.80 26.33 -29.93
CA PRO A 2 66.48 26.16 -29.35
C PRO A 2 65.62 25.24 -30.22
N MET A 3 65.13 24.14 -29.65
CA MET A 3 64.21 23.20 -30.28
C MET A 3 62.79 23.77 -30.20
N ASN A 4 62.23 24.12 -31.36
CA ASN A 4 60.88 24.62 -31.52
C ASN A 4 59.91 23.42 -31.61
N MET A 5 59.16 23.15 -30.53
CA MET A 5 58.11 22.12 -30.50
C MET A 5 56.78 22.77 -30.89
N ASN A 6 56.38 22.56 -32.15
CA ASN A 6 55.12 23.00 -32.72
C ASN A 6 54.03 21.96 -32.40
N MET A 7 53.21 22.20 -31.38
CA MET A 7 52.03 21.38 -31.09
C MET A 7 50.85 21.82 -31.96
N PRO A 8 50.08 20.88 -32.56
CA PRO A 8 48.92 21.21 -33.38
C PRO A 8 47.79 21.77 -32.51
N ALA A 9 47.25 22.92 -32.92
CA ALA A 9 46.08 23.53 -32.29
C ALA A 9 44.86 22.61 -32.49
N PHE A 10 44.37 22.03 -31.39
CA PHE A 10 43.11 21.29 -31.35
C PHE A 10 41.95 22.25 -31.60
N ASN A 11 41.17 21.95 -32.64
CA ASN A 11 40.05 22.76 -33.11
C ASN A 11 38.80 22.49 -32.27
N LEU A 12 38.80 22.95 -31.01
CA LEU A 12 37.72 22.74 -30.03
C LEU A 12 36.41 23.50 -30.34
N SER A 13 36.42 24.44 -31.29
CA SER A 13 35.26 25.33 -31.52
C SER A 13 34.08 24.67 -32.25
N LEU A 14 34.31 23.62 -33.05
CA LEU A 14 33.25 23.06 -33.90
C LEU A 14 32.35 22.05 -33.18
N ILE A 15 32.88 21.32 -32.20
CA ILE A 15 32.10 20.31 -31.44
C ILE A 15 31.10 20.97 -30.51
N GLN A 16 31.46 22.10 -29.89
CA GLN A 16 30.59 22.81 -28.95
C GLN A 16 29.35 23.41 -29.64
N GLN A 17 29.46 23.86 -30.89
CA GLN A 17 28.34 24.42 -31.63
C GLN A 17 27.32 23.35 -32.07
N GLN A 18 27.79 22.15 -32.43
CA GLN A 18 26.88 21.06 -32.81
C GLN A 18 26.04 20.60 -31.62
N MET A 19 26.64 20.46 -30.43
CA MET A 19 25.91 20.06 -29.22
C MET A 19 24.85 21.09 -28.82
N LEU A 20 25.12 22.40 -28.97
CA LEU A 20 24.15 23.44 -28.69
C LEU A 20 22.98 23.45 -29.69
N HIS A 21 23.25 23.18 -30.97
CA HIS A 21 22.21 23.04 -31.98
C HIS A 21 21.33 21.80 -31.74
N ASP A 22 21.94 20.67 -31.37
CA ASP A 22 21.21 19.45 -31.05
C ASP A 22 20.38 19.61 -29.76
N ALA A 23 20.92 20.30 -28.75
CA ALA A 23 20.19 20.61 -27.52
C ALA A 23 18.98 21.53 -27.77
N LEU A 24 19.14 22.56 -28.63
CA LEU A 24 18.04 23.45 -29.00
C LEU A 24 16.99 22.72 -29.84
N ALA A 25 17.38 21.84 -30.76
CA ALA A 25 16.46 21.06 -31.57
C ALA A 25 15.60 20.09 -30.75
N LEU A 26 16.13 19.56 -29.64
CA LEU A 26 15.42 18.65 -28.72
C LEU A 26 14.41 19.35 -27.79
N SER A 27 14.38 20.68 -27.77
CA SER A 27 13.50 21.48 -26.88
C SER A 27 12.17 21.90 -27.51
N SER A 28 11.94 21.59 -28.79
CA SER A 28 10.67 21.95 -29.43
C SER A 28 9.53 21.09 -28.89
N PRO A 29 8.42 21.69 -28.41
CA PRO A 29 7.30 20.92 -27.88
C PRO A 29 6.69 20.01 -28.95
N VAL A 30 6.27 18.82 -28.52
CA VAL A 30 5.56 17.84 -29.36
C VAL A 30 4.15 18.38 -29.60
N VAL A 31 3.93 19.08 -30.71
CA VAL A 31 2.62 19.71 -31.02
C VAL A 31 2.09 19.25 -32.39
N GLY A 32 2.79 18.36 -33.08
CA GLY A 32 2.41 17.90 -34.42
C GLY A 32 1.28 16.86 -34.42
N ALA A 33 0.34 16.98 -35.36
CA ALA A 33 -0.62 15.91 -35.65
C ALA A 33 0.08 14.62 -36.13
N ASP A 34 1.25 14.77 -36.75
CA ASP A 34 2.08 13.65 -37.19
C ASP A 34 2.76 12.93 -36.00
N ASP A 35 3.15 13.69 -34.98
CA ASP A 35 3.70 13.14 -33.73
C ASP A 35 2.68 12.29 -32.98
N GLU A 36 1.44 12.79 -32.89
CA GLU A 36 0.34 12.05 -32.27
C GLU A 36 0.09 10.71 -32.99
N ARG A 37 0.11 10.70 -34.33
CA ARG A 37 -0.06 9.48 -35.13
C ARG A 37 1.09 8.48 -34.90
N LEU A 38 2.33 8.95 -34.93
CA LEU A 38 3.52 8.13 -34.68
C LEU A 38 3.48 7.48 -33.30
N LEU A 39 3.07 8.23 -32.29
CA LEU A 39 2.91 7.74 -30.93
C LEU A 39 1.81 6.67 -30.85
N ILE A 40 0.64 6.93 -31.44
CA ILE A 40 -0.47 5.96 -31.46
C ILE A 40 -0.06 4.65 -32.15
N ASP A 41 0.55 4.73 -33.34
CA ASP A 41 0.99 3.54 -34.07
C ASP A 41 2.01 2.72 -33.27
N THR A 42 2.96 3.39 -32.63
CA THR A 42 3.97 2.73 -31.79
C THR A 42 3.36 2.05 -30.57
N LEU A 43 2.36 2.66 -29.93
CA LEU A 43 1.65 2.05 -28.79
C LEU A 43 0.75 0.88 -29.23
N VAL A 44 0.14 0.96 -30.41
CA VAL A 44 -0.63 -0.13 -31.01
C VAL A 44 0.27 -1.33 -31.30
N ASP A 45 1.44 -1.10 -31.90
CA ASP A 45 2.41 -2.15 -32.21
C ASP A 45 2.99 -2.78 -30.93
N ALA A 46 3.32 -1.96 -29.93
CA ALA A 46 3.75 -2.45 -28.62
C ALA A 46 2.68 -3.34 -27.96
N ARG A 47 1.40 -2.96 -28.05
CA ARG A 47 0.28 -3.75 -27.51
C ARG A 47 0.08 -5.06 -28.27
N ALA A 48 0.29 -5.06 -29.58
CA ALA A 48 0.28 -6.28 -30.39
C ALA A 48 1.40 -7.25 -29.98
N ARG A 49 2.58 -6.73 -29.61
CA ARG A 49 3.72 -7.52 -29.10
C ARG A 49 3.62 -7.89 -27.61
N ARG A 50 2.62 -7.36 -26.88
CA ARG A 50 2.51 -7.43 -25.41
C ARG A 50 3.69 -6.79 -24.67
N ASP A 51 4.29 -5.76 -25.26
CA ASP A 51 5.37 -4.98 -24.65
C ASP A 51 4.83 -3.97 -23.63
N ASN A 52 5.71 -3.52 -22.73
CA ASN A 52 5.40 -2.45 -21.78
C ASN A 52 5.41 -1.07 -22.47
N PHE A 53 4.43 -0.22 -22.16
CA PHE A 53 4.30 1.15 -22.68
C PHE A 53 5.57 1.98 -22.45
N LYS A 54 6.27 1.80 -21.32
CA LYS A 54 7.53 2.48 -21.03
C LYS A 54 8.60 2.22 -22.11
N ASN A 55 8.71 0.97 -22.57
CA ASN A 55 9.69 0.59 -23.58
C ASN A 55 9.28 1.15 -24.96
N ALA A 56 7.99 1.15 -25.27
CA ALA A 56 7.46 1.75 -26.49
C ALA A 56 7.75 3.25 -26.57
N LEU A 57 7.52 4.00 -25.48
CA LEU A 57 7.83 5.43 -25.39
C LEU A 57 9.34 5.70 -25.47
N ASN A 58 10.16 4.89 -24.80
CA ASN A 58 11.62 5.00 -24.91
C ASN A 58 12.12 4.72 -26.33
N SER A 59 11.47 3.81 -27.08
CA SER A 59 11.84 3.51 -28.47
C SER A 59 11.55 4.65 -29.46
N LEU A 60 10.79 5.67 -29.03
CA LEU A 60 10.56 6.89 -29.79
C LEU A 60 11.68 7.94 -29.63
N HIS A 61 12.70 7.67 -28.80
CA HIS A 61 13.82 8.58 -28.63
C HIS A 61 14.48 8.92 -29.97
N GLY A 62 14.66 10.22 -30.25
CA GLY A 62 15.28 10.71 -31.48
C GLY A 62 14.35 10.68 -32.70
N ARG A 63 13.13 10.15 -32.58
CA ARG A 63 12.13 10.25 -33.66
C ARG A 63 11.54 11.66 -33.69
N ASN A 64 11.48 12.22 -34.89
CA ASN A 64 11.04 13.59 -35.17
C ASN A 64 11.76 14.66 -34.31
N ASN A 65 13.04 14.42 -33.98
CA ASN A 65 13.86 15.27 -33.12
C ASN A 65 13.29 15.48 -31.70
N HIS A 66 12.51 14.53 -31.20
CA HIS A 66 11.99 14.55 -29.84
C HIS A 66 12.73 13.57 -28.94
N SER A 67 13.03 14.01 -27.71
CA SER A 67 13.60 13.12 -26.70
C SER A 67 12.53 12.16 -26.15
N ALA A 68 12.95 11.03 -25.58
CA ALA A 68 12.03 10.09 -24.93
C ALA A 68 11.22 10.74 -23.80
N THR A 69 11.79 11.73 -23.11
CA THR A 69 11.10 12.47 -22.04
C THR A 69 9.97 13.31 -22.61
N MET A 70 10.20 14.02 -23.73
CA MET A 70 9.17 14.79 -24.42
C MET A 70 7.99 13.92 -24.87
N TRP A 71 8.25 12.71 -25.37
CA TRP A 71 7.19 11.75 -25.70
C TRP A 71 6.38 11.29 -24.49
N LYS A 72 7.03 11.12 -23.33
CA LYS A 72 6.34 10.75 -22.08
C LYS A 72 5.46 11.88 -21.59
N ASP A 73 5.97 13.11 -21.59
CA ASP A 73 5.22 14.29 -21.14
C ASP A 73 4.02 14.53 -22.05
N PHE A 74 4.21 14.47 -23.37
CA PHE A 74 3.13 14.58 -24.35
C PHE A 74 2.08 13.46 -24.19
N TYR A 75 2.51 12.22 -23.96
CA TYR A 75 1.60 11.11 -23.67
C TYR A 75 0.80 11.36 -22.39
N LEU A 76 1.42 11.88 -21.32
CA LEU A 76 0.73 12.17 -20.06
C LEU A 76 -0.30 13.28 -20.21
N GLU A 77 0.02 14.34 -20.95
CA GLU A 77 -0.89 15.47 -21.21
C GLU A 77 -2.11 15.03 -22.04
N CYS A 78 -1.89 14.21 -23.07
CA CYS A 78 -2.93 13.74 -23.98
C CYS A 78 -3.41 12.30 -23.70
N LYS A 79 -3.17 11.77 -22.50
CA LYS A 79 -3.30 10.34 -22.18
C LYS A 79 -4.65 9.75 -22.57
N ASP A 80 -5.75 10.38 -22.13
CA ASP A 80 -7.10 9.87 -22.36
C ASP A 80 -7.47 9.85 -23.85
N LYS A 81 -6.98 10.85 -24.61
CA LYS A 81 -7.19 10.96 -26.06
C LYS A 81 -6.42 9.88 -26.80
N ILE A 82 -5.14 9.71 -26.46
CA ILE A 82 -4.26 8.71 -27.06
C ILE A 82 -4.76 7.30 -26.74
N ASP A 83 -5.07 6.99 -25.48
CA ASP A 83 -5.60 5.68 -25.07
C ASP A 83 -6.91 5.34 -25.81
N THR A 84 -7.80 6.32 -25.97
CA THR A 84 -9.04 6.14 -26.73
C THR A 84 -8.75 5.82 -28.19
N GLN A 85 -7.80 6.52 -28.83
CA GLN A 85 -7.43 6.25 -30.22
C GLN A 85 -6.73 4.91 -30.38
N VAL A 86 -5.79 4.55 -29.50
CA VAL A 86 -5.13 3.24 -29.48
C VAL A 86 -6.17 2.11 -29.38
N SER A 87 -7.15 2.23 -28.48
CA SER A 87 -8.24 1.24 -28.38
C SER A 87 -9.10 1.15 -29.64
N VAL A 88 -9.40 2.27 -30.31
CA VAL A 88 -10.14 2.27 -31.58
C VAL A 88 -9.31 1.61 -32.69
N THR A 89 -8.03 1.95 -32.80
CA THR A 89 -7.12 1.41 -33.81
C THR A 89 -6.91 -0.10 -33.63
N LEU A 90 -6.77 -0.59 -32.39
CA LEU A 90 -6.67 -2.03 -32.11
C LEU A 90 -7.92 -2.80 -32.55
N ARG A 91 -9.11 -2.25 -32.29
CA ARG A 91 -10.38 -2.84 -32.77
C ARG A 91 -10.44 -2.88 -34.28
N ASN A 92 -10.04 -1.80 -34.95
CA ASN A 92 -10.02 -1.74 -36.41
C ASN A 92 -9.01 -2.72 -37.02
N LYS A 93 -7.88 -2.98 -36.35
CA LYS A 93 -6.89 -4.00 -36.75
C LYS A 93 -7.29 -5.44 -36.38
N GLY A 94 -8.41 -5.65 -35.68
CA GLY A 94 -8.85 -6.97 -35.23
C GLY A 94 -7.97 -7.59 -34.13
N ILE A 95 -7.14 -6.79 -33.47
CA ILE A 95 -6.26 -7.25 -32.39
C ILE A 95 -7.06 -7.22 -31.08
N PRO A 96 -7.22 -8.37 -30.39
CA PRO A 96 -7.96 -8.40 -29.12
C PRO A 96 -7.23 -7.55 -28.08
N ASP A 97 -7.96 -6.63 -27.46
CA ASP A 97 -7.40 -5.79 -26.42
C ASP A 97 -7.21 -6.62 -25.13
N PRO A 98 -5.97 -6.89 -24.66
CA PRO A 98 -5.73 -7.66 -23.43
C PRO A 98 -6.19 -6.94 -22.16
N TYR A 99 -6.37 -5.62 -22.22
CA TYR A 99 -6.83 -4.81 -21.09
C TYR A 99 -7.92 -3.88 -21.58
N PRO A 100 -9.15 -4.39 -21.82
CA PRO A 100 -10.25 -3.52 -22.18
C PRO A 100 -10.34 -2.46 -21.10
N LEU A 101 -10.17 -1.19 -21.47
CA LEU A 101 -10.29 -0.08 -20.55
C LEU A 101 -11.68 -0.20 -19.95
N ILE A 102 -11.75 -0.71 -18.71
CA ILE A 102 -13.00 -0.90 -18.00
C ILE A 102 -13.46 0.52 -17.74
N LYS A 103 -14.24 1.07 -18.68
CA LYS A 103 -14.96 2.31 -18.47
C LYS A 103 -15.88 2.01 -17.31
N VAL A 104 -15.41 2.34 -16.10
CA VAL A 104 -16.16 2.18 -14.86
C VAL A 104 -17.48 2.87 -15.15
N ALA A 105 -18.55 2.08 -15.29
CA ALA A 105 -19.83 2.58 -15.75
C ALA A 105 -20.16 3.80 -14.89
N LYS A 106 -20.20 4.99 -15.52
CA LYS A 106 -20.59 6.22 -14.85
C LYS A 106 -21.91 5.88 -14.16
N LYS A 107 -21.92 5.92 -12.82
CA LYS A 107 -23.12 5.67 -12.03
C LYS A 107 -24.27 6.42 -12.69
N PRO A 108 -25.40 5.76 -13.03
CA PRO A 108 -26.52 6.47 -13.62
C PRO A 108 -26.86 7.63 -12.71
N THR A 109 -26.77 8.84 -13.26
CA THR A 109 -27.18 10.06 -12.59
C THR A 109 -28.65 9.88 -12.19
N PRO A 110 -29.03 10.11 -10.92
CA PRO A 110 -30.38 9.79 -10.41
C PRO A 110 -31.51 10.67 -10.96
N ALA A 111 -31.27 11.42 -12.06
CA ALA A 111 -32.20 12.37 -12.63
C ALA A 111 -33.23 11.76 -13.61
N SER A 112 -33.23 10.44 -13.84
CA SER A 112 -34.18 9.78 -14.75
C SER A 112 -35.31 9.00 -14.07
N PHE A 113 -35.47 9.08 -12.76
CA PHE A 113 -36.67 8.57 -12.08
C PHE A 113 -37.81 9.59 -12.20
N LEU A 114 -38.47 9.62 -13.36
CA LEU A 114 -39.82 10.15 -13.48
C LEU A 114 -40.77 9.19 -12.71
N PRO A 115 -41.61 9.70 -11.78
CA PRO A 115 -42.59 8.88 -11.09
C PRO A 115 -43.67 8.43 -12.07
N GLU A 116 -43.75 7.12 -12.27
CA GLU A 116 -44.85 6.44 -12.97
C GLU A 116 -46.14 6.58 -12.12
N PRO A 117 -47.25 7.10 -12.68
CA PRO A 117 -48.49 7.28 -11.94
C PRO A 117 -49.13 5.91 -11.62
N SER A 118 -49.32 5.65 -10.32
CA SER A 118 -49.90 4.40 -9.81
C SER A 118 -51.37 4.22 -10.25
N PRO A 119 -51.82 2.98 -10.52
CA PRO A 119 -53.22 2.70 -10.85
C PRO A 119 -54.15 2.82 -9.62
N PRO A 120 -55.44 3.15 -9.83
CA PRO A 120 -56.39 3.40 -8.75
C PRO A 120 -56.78 2.15 -7.96
N SER A 121 -56.78 2.30 -6.63
CA SER A 121 -57.14 1.29 -5.64
C SER A 121 -58.62 0.87 -5.69
N SER A 122 -58.86 -0.44 -5.65
CA SER A 122 -60.15 -1.04 -5.30
C SER A 122 -60.33 -1.14 -3.77
N PRO A 123 -61.58 -1.11 -3.26
CA PRO A 123 -61.86 -1.01 -1.84
C PRO A 123 -61.88 -2.38 -1.16
N VAL A 124 -61.22 -2.53 -0.01
CA VAL A 124 -61.36 -3.70 0.87
C VAL A 124 -61.85 -3.27 2.25
N GLU A 125 -62.90 -3.98 2.67
CA GLU A 125 -63.68 -3.85 3.89
C GLU A 125 -62.87 -3.76 5.19
N VAL A 126 -63.31 -2.82 6.04
CA VAL A 126 -62.88 -2.60 7.41
C VAL A 126 -63.53 -3.64 8.34
N LYS A 127 -62.74 -4.58 8.89
CA LYS A 127 -63.14 -5.35 10.08
C LYS A 127 -62.51 -4.77 11.35
N LYS A 128 -63.39 -4.16 12.15
CA LYS A 128 -63.18 -3.68 13.54
C LYS A 128 -62.58 -4.78 14.43
N ARG A 129 -61.50 -4.47 15.15
CA ARG A 129 -61.08 -5.23 16.35
C ARG A 129 -61.06 -4.32 17.58
N LYS A 130 -61.75 -4.83 18.60
CA LYS A 130 -62.05 -4.24 19.92
C LYS A 130 -60.79 -3.95 20.73
N GLY A 131 -60.85 -2.84 21.46
CA GLY A 131 -59.79 -2.33 22.32
C GLY A 131 -59.51 -3.13 23.59
N ARG A 132 -58.39 -2.76 24.22
CA ARG A 132 -57.99 -3.15 25.57
C ARG A 132 -57.53 -1.89 26.32
N PRO A 133 -57.98 -1.64 27.56
CA PRO A 133 -57.77 -0.36 28.24
C PRO A 133 -56.40 -0.29 28.92
N ARG A 134 -55.75 0.87 28.81
CA ARG A 134 -54.48 1.22 29.45
C ARG A 134 -54.78 1.97 30.76
N LYS A 135 -54.27 1.44 31.89
CA LYS A 135 -54.42 2.04 33.22
C LYS A 135 -53.55 3.29 33.38
N THR A 136 -54.18 4.32 33.92
CA THR A 136 -53.66 5.59 34.42
C THR A 136 -53.20 5.46 35.87
N SER A 137 -52.06 6.08 36.22
CA SER A 137 -51.72 6.46 37.59
C SER A 137 -50.90 7.76 37.60
N THR A 138 -51.63 8.85 37.86
CA THR A 138 -51.35 10.01 38.74
C THR A 138 -49.94 10.63 38.87
N PRO A 139 -49.84 11.98 38.83
CA PRO A 139 -48.67 12.77 39.19
C PRO A 139 -48.71 13.23 40.66
N ARG A 140 -47.54 13.52 41.27
CA ARG A 140 -47.48 14.27 42.54
C ARG A 140 -46.32 15.28 42.55
N ALA A 141 -46.74 16.53 42.70
CA ALA A 141 -46.11 17.72 43.30
C ALA A 141 -45.03 17.44 44.36
N ALA A 142 -44.17 18.35 44.80
CA ALA A 142 -43.73 19.70 44.48
C ALA A 142 -42.65 20.00 45.55
N SER A 143 -41.61 20.76 45.23
CA SER A 143 -40.84 21.47 46.26
C SER A 143 -40.19 22.71 45.66
N SER A 144 -40.44 23.81 46.31
CA SER A 144 -40.17 25.19 45.95
C SER A 144 -38.88 25.74 46.60
N THR A 145 -38.18 26.60 45.83
CA THR A 145 -37.42 27.82 46.23
C THR A 145 -36.07 27.70 46.98
N PRO A 146 -35.20 28.75 46.98
CA PRO A 146 -35.27 30.06 46.32
C PRO A 146 -34.02 30.48 45.49
N SER A 147 -34.21 31.61 44.80
CA SER A 147 -33.26 32.42 44.02
C SER A 147 -32.03 32.90 44.79
N THR A 148 -30.88 32.87 44.13
CA THR A 148 -29.73 33.74 44.44
C THR A 148 -29.17 34.32 43.14
N SER A 149 -29.23 35.64 43.06
CA SER A 149 -28.62 36.49 42.04
C SER A 149 -27.09 36.42 42.13
N GLY A 150 -26.38 36.37 41.01
CA GLY A 150 -24.94 36.63 41.03
C GLY A 150 -24.12 36.11 39.85
N THR A 151 -23.75 37.05 38.97
CA THR A 151 -22.43 37.15 38.33
C THR A 151 -22.08 36.14 37.21
N ARG A 152 -22.20 36.67 35.99
CA ARG A 152 -21.55 36.24 34.73
C ARG A 152 -20.06 35.95 34.91
N LEU A 153 -19.60 34.78 34.43
CA LEU A 153 -18.33 34.59 33.72
C LEU A 153 -18.47 33.45 32.69
N PRO A 154 -17.76 33.49 31.54
CA PRO A 154 -18.02 32.61 30.40
C PRO A 154 -17.34 31.25 30.58
N ILE A 155 -18.15 30.18 30.65
CA ILE A 155 -17.67 28.81 30.54
C ILE A 155 -17.66 28.42 29.06
N ALA A 156 -16.46 28.20 28.53
CA ALA A 156 -16.24 27.62 27.22
C ALA A 156 -16.90 26.25 27.13
N GLN A 157 -17.91 26.14 26.27
CA GLN A 157 -18.59 24.89 25.98
C GLN A 157 -17.70 24.02 25.10
N ASN A 158 -17.08 23.01 25.72
CA ASN A 158 -16.61 21.82 25.02
C ASN A 158 -17.80 21.00 24.51
N GLY A 159 -17.71 20.57 23.25
CA GLY A 159 -18.24 19.26 22.87
C GLY A 159 -19.57 19.22 22.11
N ARG A 160 -19.58 19.72 20.86
CA ARG A 160 -20.35 19.09 19.76
C ARG A 160 -19.55 19.22 18.47
N ARG A 161 -18.86 18.14 18.07
CA ARG A 161 -18.28 18.01 16.72
C ARG A 161 -19.44 18.00 15.71
N SER A 162 -19.68 19.16 15.11
CA SER A 162 -20.41 19.27 13.86
C SER A 162 -19.55 18.63 12.77
N THR A 163 -19.88 17.42 12.35
CA THR A 163 -19.30 16.78 11.17
C THR A 163 -20.06 17.28 9.94
N ILE A 164 -19.69 18.46 9.44
CA ILE A 164 -20.19 18.98 8.17
C ILE A 164 -18.98 19.36 7.30
N ASN A 165 -18.87 18.63 6.18
CA ASN A 165 -18.23 19.00 4.92
C ASN A 165 -16.75 19.37 4.90
N SER A 166 -15.90 18.37 4.66
CA SER A 166 -14.59 18.55 4.02
C SER A 166 -14.19 17.30 3.22
N ILE A 167 -15.04 16.83 2.30
CA ILE A 167 -14.65 15.85 1.27
C ILE A 167 -14.46 16.60 -0.04
N THR A 168 -13.48 17.48 -0.03
CA THR A 168 -12.78 17.98 -1.21
C THR A 168 -11.36 18.21 -0.73
N ALA A 169 -10.66 17.11 -0.45
CA ALA A 169 -9.21 17.17 -0.37
C ALA A 169 -8.73 17.52 -1.78
N HIS A 170 -8.32 18.77 -1.98
CA HIS A 170 -7.48 19.11 -3.10
C HIS A 170 -6.31 18.11 -3.12
N GLU A 171 -5.91 17.68 -4.32
CA GLU A 171 -4.73 16.83 -4.53
C GLU A 171 -3.61 17.25 -3.58
N PRO A 172 -2.86 16.30 -2.98
CA PRO A 172 -1.64 16.63 -2.27
C PRO A 172 -0.72 17.30 -3.28
N SER A 173 -0.75 18.63 -3.32
CA SER A 173 0.19 19.46 -4.02
C SER A 173 1.53 19.27 -3.31
N PHE A 174 2.23 18.19 -3.67
CA PHE A 174 3.67 18.10 -3.57
C PHE A 174 4.22 19.18 -4.48
N ASN A 175 4.21 20.41 -3.98
CA ASN A 175 4.92 21.51 -4.61
C ASN A 175 6.39 21.12 -4.60
N SER A 176 6.98 20.90 -5.77
CA SER A 176 8.43 20.70 -5.98
C SER A 176 9.29 21.90 -5.52
N ARG A 177 8.67 22.91 -4.90
CA ARG A 177 9.28 24.08 -4.25
C ARG A 177 9.31 24.00 -2.73
N LEU A 178 8.67 23.00 -2.12
CA LEU A 178 8.85 22.76 -0.69
C LEU A 178 10.11 21.92 -0.54
N PRO A 179 11.12 22.39 0.20
CA PRO A 179 12.32 21.61 0.44
C PRO A 179 11.92 20.26 1.04
N PRO A 180 12.63 19.16 0.69
CA PRO A 180 12.32 17.84 1.20
C PRO A 180 12.16 17.93 2.73
N PRO A 181 11.10 17.33 3.31
CA PRO A 181 10.64 17.60 4.68
C PRO A 181 11.65 17.33 5.81
N ASN A 182 12.88 16.89 5.50
CA ASN A 182 13.95 16.56 6.44
C ASN A 182 15.31 17.25 6.13
N THR A 183 15.36 18.20 5.18
CA THR A 183 16.60 18.91 4.82
C THR A 183 17.15 19.74 5.99
N GLU A 184 16.30 20.42 6.76
CA GLU A 184 16.72 21.35 7.80
C GLU A 184 17.17 20.71 9.13
N ILE A 185 17.11 19.38 9.27
CA ILE A 185 17.57 18.72 10.50
C ILE A 185 19.09 18.77 10.56
N LYS A 186 19.64 19.82 11.18
CA LYS A 186 21.08 19.98 11.44
C LYS A 186 21.54 18.88 12.37
N ILE A 187 22.45 18.03 11.88
CA ILE A 187 23.08 16.99 12.71
C ILE A 187 23.96 17.71 13.74
N PRO A 188 23.70 17.58 15.06
CA PRO A 188 24.54 18.24 16.04
C PRO A 188 25.94 17.61 16.04
N ASN A 189 26.97 18.42 16.30
CA ASN A 189 28.35 17.93 16.35
C ASN A 189 28.49 16.79 17.39
N PRO A 190 29.22 15.71 17.05
CA PRO A 190 29.35 14.56 17.94
C PRO A 190 30.04 14.95 19.25
N PRO A 191 29.54 14.49 20.41
CA PRO A 191 30.13 14.84 21.69
C PRO A 191 31.54 14.24 21.84
N SER A 192 32.48 15.01 22.39
CA SER A 192 33.87 14.57 22.56
C SER A 192 34.07 13.52 23.65
N ARG A 193 33.09 13.33 24.54
CA ARG A 193 33.13 12.37 25.66
C ARG A 193 31.90 11.47 25.60
N SER A 194 32.03 10.26 26.15
CA SER A 194 30.88 9.38 26.30
C SER A 194 29.77 10.10 27.09
N PRO A 195 28.52 10.06 26.61
CA PRO A 195 27.43 10.70 27.32
C PRO A 195 27.19 10.03 28.68
N THR A 196 26.78 10.80 29.68
CA THR A 196 26.43 10.27 31.00
C THR A 196 25.10 9.52 30.91
N PRO A 197 25.02 8.26 31.38
CA PRO A 197 23.79 7.48 31.35
C PRO A 197 22.66 8.16 32.14
N PRO A 198 21.42 8.16 31.61
CA PRO A 198 20.25 8.69 32.31
C PRO A 198 19.94 7.84 33.55
N THR A 199 19.68 8.49 34.68
CA THR A 199 19.36 7.81 35.95
C THR A 199 17.87 7.91 36.29
N LYS A 200 17.14 8.84 35.65
CA LYS A 200 15.72 9.06 35.95
C LYS A 200 14.85 8.05 35.23
N VAL A 201 14.21 7.17 35.99
CA VAL A 201 13.26 6.18 35.48
C VAL A 201 11.84 6.60 35.83
N ILE A 202 10.96 6.69 34.84
CA ILE A 202 9.53 6.96 35.02
C ILE A 202 8.75 5.70 34.65
N ALA A 203 8.27 4.97 35.66
CA ALA A 203 7.44 3.78 35.45
C ALA A 203 6.05 4.16 34.91
N ARG A 204 5.58 3.45 33.88
CA ARG A 204 4.24 3.63 33.30
C ARG A 204 3.59 2.28 33.01
N GLY A 205 2.72 1.84 33.92
CA GLY A 205 1.92 0.63 33.76
C GLY A 205 2.79 -0.63 33.59
N ARG A 206 2.90 -1.12 32.34
CA ARG A 206 3.59 -2.37 31.99
C ARG A 206 5.06 -2.17 31.55
N GLY A 207 5.64 -0.98 31.71
CA GLY A 207 7.03 -0.72 31.36
C GLY A 207 7.52 0.67 31.76
N ASN A 208 8.77 0.99 31.42
CA ASN A 208 9.35 2.31 31.66
C ASN A 208 9.11 3.22 30.46
N MET A 209 8.76 4.48 30.72
CA MET A 209 8.59 5.48 29.66
C MET A 209 9.94 6.14 29.36
N PHE A 210 10.23 6.37 28.08
CA PHE A 210 11.39 7.14 27.67
C PHE A 210 11.28 8.57 28.19
N THR A 211 12.22 8.95 29.05
CA THR A 211 12.37 10.31 29.56
C THR A 211 13.04 11.21 28.53
N GLN A 212 13.00 12.52 28.75
CA GLN A 212 13.75 13.45 27.92
C GLN A 212 15.27 13.22 28.02
N GLU A 213 15.75 12.73 29.17
CA GLU A 213 17.15 12.36 29.38
C GLU A 213 17.53 11.13 28.55
N ASP A 214 16.67 10.12 28.51
CA ASP A 214 16.86 8.93 27.66
C ASP A 214 16.98 9.31 26.19
N ARG A 215 16.11 10.21 25.70
CA ARG A 215 16.13 10.69 24.31
C ARG A 215 17.40 11.46 23.98
N ALA A 216 17.84 12.33 24.88
CA ALA A 216 19.07 13.10 24.68
C ALA A 216 20.31 12.19 24.73
N PHE A 217 20.33 11.21 25.64
CA PHE A 217 21.38 10.20 25.74
C PHE A 217 21.44 9.34 24.47
N PHE A 218 20.29 8.87 23.98
CA PHE A 218 20.16 8.07 22.75
C PHE A 218 20.87 8.70 21.55
N ILE A 219 20.55 9.96 21.23
CA ILE A 219 21.16 10.66 20.09
C ILE A 219 22.67 10.86 20.31
N LYS A 220 23.07 11.35 21.50
CA LYS A 220 24.48 11.59 21.82
C LYS A 220 25.31 10.31 21.80
N PHE A 221 24.73 9.19 22.23
CA PHE A 221 25.39 7.90 22.28
C PHE A 221 25.64 7.34 20.88
N ILE A 222 24.64 7.39 20.00
CA ILE A 222 24.79 6.98 18.60
C ILE A 222 25.88 7.80 17.91
N GLN A 223 25.84 9.13 18.06
CA GLN A 223 26.87 10.01 17.49
C GLN A 223 28.27 9.73 18.03
N TRP A 224 28.38 9.55 19.36
CA TRP A 224 29.65 9.20 19.99
C TRP A 224 30.17 7.87 19.47
N ARG A 225 29.33 6.85 19.37
CA ARG A 225 29.75 5.49 19.01
C ARG A 225 30.16 5.39 17.53
N LEU A 226 29.38 5.99 16.64
CA LEU A 226 29.66 5.99 15.20
C LEU A 226 30.94 6.75 14.83
N ARG A 227 31.41 7.66 15.69
CA ARG A 227 32.73 8.30 15.51
C ARG A 227 33.89 7.30 15.67
N TRP A 228 33.72 6.26 16.49
CA TRP A 228 34.76 5.25 16.72
C TRP A 228 34.63 4.07 15.76
N ASP A 229 33.40 3.68 15.45
CA ASP A 229 33.12 2.55 14.57
C ASP A 229 31.85 2.81 13.75
N GLN A 230 32.04 3.07 12.46
CA GLN A 230 30.98 3.39 11.50
C GLN A 230 30.25 2.13 10.99
N GLY A 231 30.81 0.94 11.25
CA GLY A 231 30.28 -0.34 10.79
C GLY A 231 29.11 -0.89 11.62
N LEU A 232 28.82 -0.28 12.78
CA LEU A 232 27.78 -0.79 13.68
C LEU A 232 26.41 -0.79 13.02
N THR A 233 25.70 -1.90 13.20
CA THR A 233 24.30 -1.98 12.81
C THR A 233 23.41 -1.29 13.85
N ARG A 234 22.17 -1.01 13.45
CA ARG A 234 21.15 -0.48 14.36
C ARG A 234 20.91 -1.39 15.58
N ASN A 235 21.02 -2.71 15.41
CA ASN A 235 20.80 -3.67 16.50
C ASN A 235 21.94 -3.60 17.51
N ASP A 236 23.19 -3.58 17.06
CA ASP A 236 24.37 -3.47 17.93
C ASP A 236 24.34 -2.20 18.77
N LEU A 237 23.90 -1.08 18.19
CA LEU A 237 23.71 0.18 18.91
C LEU A 237 22.62 0.07 19.99
N CYS A 238 21.51 -0.61 19.70
CA CYS A 238 20.42 -0.82 20.67
C CYS A 238 20.84 -1.73 21.83
N GLU A 239 21.65 -2.75 21.58
CA GLU A 239 22.21 -3.63 22.60
C GLU A 239 23.16 -2.88 23.54
N GLN A 240 24.08 -2.11 22.96
CA GLN A 240 25.02 -1.30 23.76
C GLN A 240 24.32 -0.20 24.54
N LEU A 241 23.23 0.38 24.00
CA LEU A 241 22.38 1.31 24.74
C LEU A 241 21.75 0.64 25.96
N ALA A 242 21.19 -0.57 25.79
CA ALA A 242 20.58 -1.31 26.88
C ALA A 242 21.59 -1.69 27.97
N GLU A 243 22.83 -2.02 27.60
CA GLU A 243 23.92 -2.27 28.56
C GLU A 243 24.19 -1.04 29.44
N LYS A 244 24.17 0.18 28.86
CA LYS A 244 24.36 1.43 29.61
C LYS A 244 23.10 1.92 30.32
N THR A 245 21.93 1.46 29.90
CA THR A 245 20.61 1.88 30.41
C THR A 245 19.75 0.66 30.70
N PRO A 246 20.04 -0.10 31.78
CA PRO A 246 19.40 -1.39 32.05
C PRO A 246 17.88 -1.28 32.30
N HIS A 247 17.35 -0.07 32.47
CA HIS A 247 15.92 0.20 32.58
C HIS A 247 15.16 0.15 31.25
N HIS A 248 15.85 0.09 30.10
CA HIS A 248 15.25 -0.10 28.77
C HIS A 248 15.92 -1.28 28.05
N SER A 249 15.13 -2.24 27.59
CA SER A 249 15.66 -3.39 26.83
C SER A 249 16.09 -3.00 25.41
N PRO A 250 16.93 -3.81 24.73
CA PRO A 250 17.30 -3.56 23.34
C PRO A 250 16.08 -3.45 22.41
N ALA A 251 15.05 -4.29 22.64
CA ALA A 251 13.79 -4.23 21.91
C ALA A 251 13.02 -2.91 22.15
N SER A 252 13.04 -2.39 23.38
CA SER A 252 12.45 -1.07 23.70
C SER A 252 13.14 0.05 22.93
N TRP A 253 14.48 0.01 22.87
CA TRP A 253 15.29 0.96 22.08
C TRP A 253 15.02 0.85 20.57
N ALA A 254 14.94 -0.38 20.04
CA ALA A 254 14.63 -0.60 18.64
C ALA A 254 13.23 -0.05 18.27
N ALA A 255 12.23 -0.26 19.13
CA ALA A 255 10.89 0.31 18.95
C ALA A 255 10.89 1.85 19.04
N HIS A 256 11.63 2.41 20.01
CA HIS A 256 11.80 3.87 20.14
C HIS A 256 12.45 4.47 18.89
N TRP A 257 13.47 3.81 18.36
CA TRP A 257 14.13 4.19 17.11
C TRP A 257 13.15 4.20 15.95
N SER A 258 12.35 3.15 15.73
CA SER A 258 11.39 3.13 14.60
C SER A 258 10.37 4.27 14.65
N ASN A 259 9.97 4.68 15.85
CA ASN A 259 9.03 5.79 16.02
C ASN A 259 9.69 7.17 15.85
N ASN A 260 11.01 7.28 15.98
CA ASN A 260 11.77 8.53 15.93
C ASN A 260 13.05 8.34 15.08
N HIS A 261 12.90 7.80 13.88
CA HIS A 261 14.04 7.32 13.07
C HIS A 261 14.71 8.43 12.26
N ASP A 262 14.06 9.58 12.04
CA ASP A 262 14.55 10.65 11.17
C ASP A 262 15.98 11.12 11.51
N LEU A 263 16.23 11.47 12.78
CA LEU A 263 17.54 11.96 13.22
C LEU A 263 18.59 10.85 13.36
N PRO A 264 18.32 9.70 14.02
CA PRO A 264 19.27 8.60 14.11
C PRO A 264 19.68 8.00 12.75
N ASP A 265 18.74 7.84 11.82
CA ASP A 265 19.03 7.29 10.49
C ASP A 265 19.88 8.28 9.68
N LYS A 266 19.59 9.59 9.79
CA LYS A 266 20.43 10.63 9.17
C LYS A 266 21.86 10.63 9.74
N ILE A 267 22.02 10.39 11.04
CA ILE A 267 23.34 10.24 11.67
C ILE A 267 24.06 8.97 11.17
N LEU A 268 23.34 7.85 11.04
CA LEU A 268 23.91 6.61 10.50
C LEU A 268 24.36 6.77 9.04
N ALA A 269 23.52 7.38 8.19
CA ALA A 269 23.85 7.63 6.79
C ALA A 269 25.05 8.58 6.65
N ALA A 270 25.07 9.66 7.44
CA ALA A 270 26.21 10.58 7.48
C ALA A 270 27.50 9.90 7.96
N ALA A 271 27.43 9.03 8.96
CA ALA A 271 28.59 8.30 9.44
C ALA A 271 29.13 7.29 8.42
N ARG A 272 28.30 6.78 7.50
CA ARG A 272 28.71 5.86 6.43
C ARG A 272 29.27 6.56 5.19
N GLY A 273 29.29 7.89 5.17
CA GLY A 273 29.69 8.66 4.00
C GLY A 273 28.64 8.67 2.88
N GLU A 274 27.45 8.11 3.11
CA GLU A 274 26.38 8.00 2.10
C GLU A 274 25.57 9.31 1.98
N ALA A 275 25.75 10.24 2.92
CA ALA A 275 24.99 11.50 2.95
C ALA A 275 25.72 12.70 2.31
N GLU A 276 26.97 12.56 1.87
CA GLU A 276 27.74 13.66 1.26
C GLU A 276 27.62 13.74 -0.27
N GLU A 277 27.05 12.73 -0.95
CA GLU A 277 26.94 12.75 -2.42
C GLU A 277 25.66 13.41 -2.95
N TYR A 278 24.71 13.79 -2.08
CA TYR A 278 23.38 14.27 -2.49
C TYR A 278 23.00 15.71 -2.07
N GLY A 279 23.97 16.59 -1.80
CA GLY A 279 23.70 18.02 -1.96
C GLY A 279 24.44 18.96 -1.03
N GLU A 280 25.53 19.53 -1.55
CA GLU A 280 25.79 20.97 -1.44
C GLU A 280 26.81 21.44 -2.51
N ASP A 281 26.69 20.96 -3.74
CA ASP A 281 27.38 21.54 -4.91
C ASP A 281 26.37 21.61 -6.07
N ASP A 282 25.76 22.78 -6.29
CA ASP A 282 25.63 23.34 -7.65
C ASP A 282 25.18 24.82 -7.61
N ASP A 283 26.18 25.69 -7.71
CA ASP A 283 26.12 26.93 -8.49
C ASP A 283 27.28 26.92 -9.51
N THR A 284 27.61 25.73 -10.05
CA THR A 284 28.60 25.54 -11.12
C THR A 284 28.17 24.42 -12.09
N GLU A 285 27.53 24.85 -13.17
CA GLU A 285 27.36 24.15 -14.44
C GLU A 285 28.53 23.21 -14.81
N ASN A 286 28.27 21.90 -14.86
CA ASN A 286 28.67 20.94 -15.90
C ASN A 286 28.90 19.54 -15.31
N GLY A 287 28.31 18.53 -15.95
CA GLY A 287 28.83 17.16 -15.83
C GLY A 287 27.77 16.09 -15.90
N ASP A 288 27.32 15.80 -17.12
CA ASP A 288 26.78 14.53 -17.57
C ASP A 288 27.40 13.32 -16.82
N SER A 289 26.59 12.62 -16.01
CA SER A 289 26.89 11.27 -15.52
C SER A 289 25.59 10.56 -15.16
N GLU A 290 25.37 9.46 -15.88
CA GLU A 290 24.24 8.54 -15.79
C GLU A 290 24.24 7.82 -14.43
N GLU A 291 23.19 7.98 -13.61
CA GLU A 291 22.91 7.09 -12.48
C GLU A 291 21.47 6.61 -12.44
N GLU A 292 21.33 5.29 -12.24
CA GLU A 292 20.10 4.52 -12.21
C GLU A 292 19.18 4.90 -11.04
N GLU A 293 18.03 5.50 -11.36
CA GLU A 293 16.99 5.80 -10.37
C GLU A 293 16.11 4.57 -10.06
N VAL A 294 16.45 3.86 -8.97
CA VAL A 294 15.60 2.83 -8.35
C VAL A 294 14.44 3.50 -7.61
N LEU A 295 13.31 3.66 -8.32
CA LEU A 295 12.08 4.25 -7.77
C LEU A 295 11.55 3.47 -6.55
N SER A 296 11.69 4.08 -5.38
CA SER A 296 11.11 3.65 -4.11
C SER A 296 9.58 3.81 -4.12
N ARG A 297 8.87 2.68 -3.99
CA ARG A 297 7.41 2.62 -3.83
C ARG A 297 6.94 3.25 -2.50
N PRO A 298 5.73 3.82 -2.43
CA PRO A 298 5.17 4.38 -1.20
C PRO A 298 4.95 3.27 -0.15
N ARG A 299 5.63 3.38 1.01
CA ARG A 299 5.51 2.41 2.11
C ARG A 299 4.22 2.63 2.89
N GLN A 300 3.28 1.68 2.79
CA GLN A 300 2.14 1.58 3.72
C GLN A 300 2.61 1.19 5.14
N PRO A 301 1.89 1.64 6.19
CA PRO A 301 2.24 1.38 7.59
C PRO A 301 2.25 -0.12 7.88
N LYS A 302 3.42 -0.62 8.28
CA LYS A 302 3.72 -2.02 8.58
C LYS A 302 3.51 -2.25 10.08
N TYR A 303 2.36 -2.80 10.47
CA TYR A 303 2.18 -3.38 11.80
C TYR A 303 2.97 -4.69 11.86
N LYS A 304 3.96 -4.76 12.76
CA LYS A 304 4.78 -5.96 12.94
C LYS A 304 4.08 -6.87 13.96
N GLU A 305 3.62 -8.03 13.49
CA GLU A 305 3.29 -9.16 14.34
C GLU A 305 4.57 -9.74 14.94
N SER A 306 4.42 -10.26 16.15
CA SER A 306 5.44 -10.79 17.04
C SER A 306 6.36 -11.82 16.37
N SER A 307 7.67 -11.60 16.49
CA SER A 307 8.71 -12.56 16.10
C SER A 307 8.87 -13.57 17.23
N LEU A 308 8.55 -14.84 16.92
CA LEU A 308 9.08 -15.99 17.62
C LEU A 308 10.58 -16.13 17.31
N GLU A 309 11.27 -16.75 18.24
CA GLU A 309 12.72 -16.94 18.35
C GLU A 309 13.22 -17.85 17.22
N ASP A 310 14.33 -17.46 16.58
CA ASP A 310 15.12 -18.30 15.68
C ASP A 310 16.07 -19.14 16.56
N ASP A 311 15.89 -20.46 16.50
CA ASP A 311 16.86 -21.47 16.91
C ASP A 311 17.61 -21.91 15.63
N ASP A 312 18.93 -21.86 15.67
CA ASP A 312 19.83 -22.33 14.62
C ASP A 312 19.62 -23.84 14.37
N GLN A 313 19.22 -24.23 13.16
CA GLN A 313 19.18 -25.64 12.76
C GLN A 313 19.60 -25.82 11.30
N ASP A 314 20.82 -26.35 11.19
CA ASP A 314 21.43 -27.19 10.15
C ASP A 314 20.70 -27.35 8.82
N ASP A 315 21.39 -26.90 7.76
CA ASP A 315 21.16 -27.22 6.36
C ASP A 315 21.15 -28.75 6.13
N GLN A 316 19.95 -29.34 6.11
CA GLN A 316 19.72 -30.65 5.53
C GLN A 316 18.94 -30.48 4.23
N ASP A 317 19.57 -30.86 3.12
CA ASP A 317 18.93 -31.07 1.82
C ASP A 317 17.75 -32.05 1.98
N PHE A 318 16.55 -31.51 2.14
CA PHE A 318 15.30 -32.28 2.15
C PHE A 318 14.83 -32.42 0.70
N ASP A 319 14.99 -33.63 0.16
CA ASP A 319 14.35 -34.07 -1.07
C ASP A 319 12.83 -33.93 -0.94
N GLU A 320 12.28 -32.91 -1.58
CA GLU A 320 10.93 -32.37 -1.41
C GLU A 320 9.90 -33.16 -2.24
N ASP A 321 9.59 -34.38 -1.79
CA ASP A 321 8.45 -35.20 -2.25
C ASP A 321 7.56 -35.65 -1.06
N ASP A 322 7.59 -34.93 0.06
CA ASP A 322 6.62 -35.14 1.15
C ASP A 322 5.27 -34.54 0.73
N ASP A 323 4.38 -35.42 0.26
CA ASP A 323 2.94 -35.20 0.16
C ASP A 323 2.44 -34.60 1.49
N LEU A 324 2.35 -33.28 1.55
CA LEU A 324 1.78 -32.56 2.69
C LEU A 324 0.34 -33.02 2.85
N ASP A 325 0.14 -34.02 3.72
CA ASP A 325 -1.14 -34.51 4.16
C ASP A 325 -1.84 -33.37 4.90
N LEU A 326 -2.56 -32.57 4.11
CA LEU A 326 -3.42 -31.51 4.60
C LEU A 326 -4.35 -32.12 5.65
N PRO A 327 -4.23 -31.71 6.92
CA PRO A 327 -5.05 -32.28 7.97
C PRO A 327 -6.52 -32.13 7.59
N SER A 328 -7.28 -33.22 7.69
CA SER A 328 -8.72 -33.20 7.47
C SER A 328 -9.36 -32.39 8.59
N PHE A 329 -9.52 -31.08 8.39
CA PHE A 329 -10.15 -30.23 9.37
C PHE A 329 -11.67 -30.40 9.35
N ASP A 330 -12.23 -30.74 10.51
CA ASP A 330 -13.66 -30.82 10.74
C ASP A 330 -14.24 -29.41 10.95
N GLU A 331 -15.41 -29.14 10.36
CA GLU A 331 -16.13 -27.86 10.51
C GLU A 331 -16.51 -27.60 12.00
N SER A 332 -16.57 -28.66 12.82
CA SER A 332 -16.82 -28.58 14.27
C SER A 332 -15.69 -27.90 15.07
N ALA A 333 -14.47 -27.84 14.53
CA ALA A 333 -13.30 -27.22 15.19
C ALA A 333 -13.16 -25.71 14.92
N MET A 334 -14.12 -25.10 14.21
CA MET A 334 -14.14 -23.66 13.96
C MET A 334 -14.37 -22.85 15.25
N GLY A 335 -13.82 -21.64 15.30
CA GLY A 335 -14.03 -20.75 16.45
C GLY A 335 -15.49 -20.33 16.62
N GLN A 336 -15.95 -20.24 17.88
CA GLN A 336 -17.30 -19.75 18.22
C GLN A 336 -17.50 -18.28 17.81
N SER A 337 -18.76 -17.86 17.63
CA SER A 337 -19.08 -16.48 17.28
C SER A 337 -18.53 -15.48 18.31
N GLY A 338 -17.78 -14.49 17.85
CA GLY A 338 -17.09 -13.51 18.69
C GLY A 338 -15.73 -13.95 19.25
N GLY A 339 -15.35 -15.23 19.14
CA GLY A 339 -14.03 -15.74 19.56
C GLY A 339 -12.89 -15.36 18.60
N PRO A 340 -11.64 -15.76 18.89
CA PRO A 340 -10.54 -15.69 17.91
C PRO A 340 -10.74 -16.68 16.75
N PHE A 341 -10.06 -16.45 15.64
CA PHE A 341 -10.02 -17.40 14.51
C PHE A 341 -9.08 -18.56 14.84
N THR A 342 -9.51 -19.79 14.59
CA THR A 342 -8.72 -21.02 14.79
C THR A 342 -8.04 -21.44 13.48
N ASP A 343 -7.14 -22.43 13.54
CA ASP A 343 -6.51 -22.97 12.33
C ASP A 343 -7.51 -23.69 11.41
N ALA A 344 -8.61 -24.22 11.96
CA ALA A 344 -9.71 -24.77 11.16
C ALA A 344 -10.41 -23.68 10.32
N ASP A 345 -10.59 -22.48 10.88
CA ASP A 345 -11.11 -21.32 10.14
C ASP A 345 -10.17 -20.95 8.98
N LEU A 346 -8.84 -20.99 9.21
CA LEU A 346 -7.84 -20.72 8.19
C LEU A 346 -7.92 -21.73 7.03
N ALA A 347 -7.96 -23.02 7.36
CA ALA A 347 -8.00 -24.09 6.37
C ALA A 347 -9.26 -24.03 5.50
N LEU A 348 -10.42 -23.77 6.09
CA LEU A 348 -11.68 -23.62 5.36
C LEU A 348 -11.69 -22.39 4.46
N VAL A 349 -11.16 -21.25 4.93
CA VAL A 349 -11.02 -20.04 4.10
C VAL A 349 -10.03 -20.29 2.95
N ALA A 350 -8.91 -20.97 3.22
CA ALA A 350 -7.93 -21.34 2.18
C ALA A 350 -8.55 -22.23 1.10
N ARG A 351 -9.28 -23.27 1.51
CA ARG A 351 -10.01 -24.14 0.60
C ARG A 351 -11.06 -23.38 -0.20
N TYR A 352 -11.79 -22.45 0.43
CA TYR A 352 -12.79 -21.63 -0.25
C TYR A 352 -12.17 -20.74 -1.33
N VAL A 353 -11.13 -19.98 -0.98
CA VAL A 353 -10.40 -19.09 -1.89
C VAL A 353 -9.84 -19.88 -3.08
N ALA A 354 -9.29 -21.07 -2.81
CA ALA A 354 -8.77 -21.97 -3.83
C ALA A 354 -9.88 -22.49 -4.77
N SER A 355 -11.06 -22.81 -4.23
CA SER A 355 -12.19 -23.34 -5.01
C SER A 355 -12.99 -22.29 -5.78
N PHE A 356 -12.77 -21.01 -5.52
CA PHE A 356 -13.59 -19.92 -6.06
C PHE A 356 -12.92 -19.32 -7.30
N ASP A 357 -13.53 -19.54 -8.46
CA ASP A 357 -13.04 -18.98 -9.73
C ASP A 357 -13.00 -17.45 -9.69
N ASP A 358 -11.93 -16.87 -10.23
CA ASP A 358 -11.73 -15.43 -10.30
C ASP A 358 -11.81 -14.70 -8.93
N PHE A 359 -11.39 -15.35 -7.84
CA PHE A 359 -11.41 -14.77 -6.49
C PHE A 359 -10.72 -13.40 -6.38
N ARG A 360 -9.75 -13.10 -7.25
CA ARG A 360 -9.08 -11.78 -7.27
C ARG A 360 -9.91 -10.69 -7.95
N ILE A 361 -10.77 -11.06 -8.90
CA ILE A 361 -11.57 -10.14 -9.71
C ILE A 361 -12.96 -9.95 -9.10
N ALA A 362 -13.47 -10.98 -8.43
CA ALA A 362 -14.80 -10.98 -7.83
C ALA A 362 -14.97 -9.87 -6.78
N SER A 363 -16.13 -9.21 -6.81
CA SER A 363 -16.46 -8.15 -5.85
C SER A 363 -16.52 -8.71 -4.42
N HIS A 364 -16.30 -7.85 -3.42
CA HIS A 364 -16.40 -8.25 -2.00
C HIS A 364 -17.70 -9.00 -1.68
N ARG A 365 -18.82 -8.53 -2.23
CA ARG A 365 -20.14 -9.12 -2.00
C ARG A 365 -20.24 -10.54 -2.57
N GLN A 366 -19.71 -10.76 -3.77
CA GLN A 366 -19.71 -12.08 -4.42
C GLN A 366 -18.85 -13.09 -3.66
N ARG A 367 -17.73 -12.64 -3.08
CA ARG A 367 -16.81 -13.50 -2.33
C ARG A 367 -17.33 -13.86 -0.96
N TRP A 368 -17.76 -12.88 -0.16
CA TRP A 368 -17.91 -13.12 1.27
C TRP A 368 -19.35 -13.29 1.74
N ILE A 369 -20.34 -12.83 0.97
CA ILE A 369 -21.76 -12.99 1.37
C ILE A 369 -22.17 -14.46 1.33
N PRO A 370 -21.98 -15.23 0.24
CA PRO A 370 -22.38 -16.63 0.22
C PRO A 370 -21.63 -17.44 1.29
N TRP A 371 -20.36 -17.12 1.52
CA TRP A 371 -19.55 -17.77 2.54
C TRP A 371 -20.07 -17.51 3.96
N SER A 372 -20.42 -16.27 4.29
CA SER A 372 -20.98 -15.93 5.60
C SER A 372 -22.36 -16.54 5.88
N GLN A 373 -23.14 -16.81 4.83
CA GLN A 373 -24.41 -17.53 4.96
C GLN A 373 -24.20 -18.99 5.34
N ARG A 374 -23.12 -19.62 4.84
CA ARG A 374 -22.76 -21.00 5.20
C ARG A 374 -22.17 -21.09 6.61
N TYR A 375 -21.42 -20.08 7.03
CA TYR A 375 -20.76 -20.02 8.34
C TYR A 375 -21.21 -18.78 9.13
N PRO A 376 -22.43 -18.80 9.71
CA PRO A 376 -23.04 -17.64 10.37
C PRO A 376 -22.36 -17.23 11.67
N GLN A 377 -21.40 -18.02 12.18
CA GLN A 377 -20.59 -17.66 13.35
C GLN A 377 -19.77 -16.38 13.14
N ARG A 378 -19.48 -16.01 11.88
CA ARG A 378 -18.74 -14.79 11.53
C ARG A 378 -19.45 -14.03 10.41
N SER A 379 -19.37 -12.71 10.45
CA SER A 379 -19.89 -11.86 9.37
C SER A 379 -19.00 -11.91 8.12
N ASP A 380 -19.57 -11.57 6.96
CA ASP A 380 -18.85 -11.41 5.69
C ASP A 380 -17.63 -10.48 5.82
N LYS A 381 -17.78 -9.36 6.54
CA LYS A 381 -16.69 -8.43 6.83
C LYS A 381 -15.59 -9.05 7.67
N SER A 382 -15.94 -9.89 8.64
CA SER A 382 -14.99 -10.56 9.51
C SER A 382 -14.13 -11.56 8.72
N TRP A 383 -14.75 -12.33 7.81
CA TRP A 383 -14.03 -13.23 6.91
C TRP A 383 -13.11 -12.50 5.96
N ALA A 384 -13.58 -11.41 5.35
CA ALA A 384 -12.80 -10.59 4.44
C ALA A 384 -11.57 -9.95 5.10
N GLU A 385 -11.73 -9.47 6.34
CA GLU A 385 -10.64 -8.88 7.12
C GLU A 385 -9.60 -9.92 7.52
N TYR A 386 -10.08 -11.10 7.96
CA TYR A 386 -9.21 -12.22 8.33
C TYR A 386 -8.34 -12.68 7.16
N TYR A 387 -8.95 -12.89 5.99
CA TYR A 387 -8.22 -13.22 4.77
C TYR A 387 -7.17 -12.16 4.44
N ARG A 388 -7.53 -10.87 4.46
CA ARG A 388 -6.59 -9.78 4.11
C ARG A 388 -5.36 -9.73 5.03
N ARG A 389 -5.54 -10.01 6.32
CA ARG A 389 -4.42 -10.06 7.29
C ARG A 389 -3.50 -11.24 7.00
N GLN A 390 -4.07 -12.40 6.70
CA GLN A 390 -3.32 -13.64 6.50
C GLN A 390 -2.74 -13.79 5.09
N GLU A 391 -3.30 -13.10 4.09
CA GLU A 391 -2.89 -13.18 2.68
C GLU A 391 -1.40 -12.87 2.48
N ARG A 392 -0.83 -12.01 3.33
CA ARG A 392 0.59 -11.65 3.25
C ARG A 392 1.53 -12.65 3.92
N SER A 393 1.05 -13.42 4.89
CA SER A 393 1.90 -14.28 5.74
C SER A 393 1.80 -15.76 5.33
N ARG A 394 0.59 -16.29 5.14
CA ARG A 394 0.35 -17.74 5.06
C ARG A 394 -0.17 -18.23 3.71
N PHE A 395 -0.95 -17.42 3.00
CA PHE A 395 -1.56 -17.84 1.73
C PHE A 395 -0.62 -17.95 0.52
N PRO A 396 0.49 -17.20 0.37
CA PRO A 396 1.37 -17.34 -0.79
C PRO A 396 2.01 -18.73 -0.83
N LYS A 397 2.25 -19.32 0.34
CA LYS A 397 2.75 -20.70 0.47
C LYS A 397 1.69 -21.73 0.04
N LEU A 398 0.41 -21.48 0.30
CA LEU A 398 -0.68 -22.39 -0.05
C LEU A 398 -1.19 -22.23 -1.50
N SER A 399 -1.05 -21.05 -2.10
CA SER A 399 -1.49 -20.79 -3.48
C SER A 399 -0.45 -21.15 -4.54
N SER A 400 0.83 -21.13 -4.19
CA SER A 400 1.93 -21.42 -5.11
C SER A 400 2.24 -22.91 -5.21
N VAL A 401 1.95 -23.68 -4.16
CA VAL A 401 2.03 -25.14 -4.21
C VAL A 401 0.89 -25.64 -5.09
N ASN A 402 1.17 -26.64 -5.93
CA ASN A 402 0.33 -27.33 -6.92
C ASN A 402 -1.02 -27.93 -6.40
N LEU A 403 -1.53 -27.44 -5.29
CA LEU A 403 -2.72 -27.85 -4.59
C LEU A 403 -3.99 -27.70 -5.43
N LEU A 404 -4.08 -26.67 -6.28
CA LEU A 404 -5.22 -26.53 -7.20
C LEU A 404 -5.25 -27.63 -8.27
N SER A 405 -4.09 -28.08 -8.74
CA SER A 405 -3.97 -29.19 -9.69
C SER A 405 -4.31 -30.53 -9.03
N GLN A 406 -3.80 -30.78 -7.81
CA GLN A 406 -4.06 -32.02 -7.07
C GLN A 406 -5.49 -32.12 -6.52
N ILE A 407 -6.04 -31.03 -5.97
CA ILE A 407 -7.43 -30.99 -5.48
C ILE A 407 -8.41 -31.11 -6.65
N SER A 408 -8.15 -30.45 -7.78
CA SER A 408 -8.97 -30.59 -8.99
C SER A 408 -8.95 -32.02 -9.54
N SER A 409 -7.79 -32.69 -9.56
CA SER A 409 -7.67 -34.10 -9.94
C SER A 409 -8.45 -35.04 -9.01
N ARG A 410 -8.34 -34.86 -7.68
CA ARG A 410 -9.07 -35.71 -6.71
C ARG A 410 -10.59 -35.48 -6.74
N TYR A 411 -11.06 -34.24 -6.93
CA TYR A 411 -12.50 -33.93 -7.01
C TYR A 411 -13.15 -34.36 -8.33
N SER A 412 -12.41 -34.30 -9.44
CA SER A 412 -12.88 -34.79 -10.75
C SER A 412 -13.14 -36.31 -10.72
N PHE A 413 -12.27 -37.05 -10.02
CA PHE A 413 -12.38 -38.51 -9.89
C PHE A 413 -13.59 -38.95 -9.04
N THR A 414 -13.95 -38.21 -7.99
CA THR A 414 -15.12 -38.55 -7.15
C THR A 414 -16.44 -38.27 -7.87
N ARG A 415 -16.49 -37.24 -8.73
CA ARG A 415 -17.70 -36.89 -9.50
C ARG A 415 -18.03 -37.94 -10.57
N GLN A 416 -17.01 -38.58 -11.17
CA GLN A 416 -17.19 -39.66 -12.14
C GLN A 416 -17.74 -40.94 -11.50
N LYS A 417 -17.29 -41.32 -10.29
CA LYS A 417 -17.82 -42.49 -9.55
C LYS A 417 -19.29 -42.36 -9.15
N ASN A 418 -19.76 -41.15 -8.84
CA ASN A 418 -21.17 -40.93 -8.49
C ASN A 418 -22.12 -40.90 -9.69
N GLN A 419 -21.62 -40.73 -10.92
CA GLN A 419 -22.46 -40.84 -12.12
C GLN A 419 -22.61 -42.29 -12.60
N THR A 420 -21.60 -43.15 -12.41
CA THR A 420 -21.67 -44.57 -12.78
C THR A 420 -22.51 -45.42 -11.83
N SER A 421 -22.70 -45.02 -10.57
CA SER A 421 -23.50 -45.79 -9.60
C SER A 421 -25.02 -45.57 -9.72
N ARG A 422 -25.50 -44.68 -10.59
CA ARG A 422 -26.94 -44.34 -10.68
C ARG A 422 -27.66 -44.87 -11.93
N GLY A 423 -27.00 -45.67 -12.75
CA GLY A 423 -27.55 -46.21 -14.00
C GLY A 423 -27.92 -47.71 -14.00
N GLY A 424 -27.91 -48.38 -12.85
CA GLY A 424 -27.95 -49.84 -12.76
C GLY A 424 -29.12 -50.46 -12.02
N GLU A 425 -30.31 -49.85 -12.01
CA GLU A 425 -31.52 -50.51 -11.53
C GLU A 425 -32.68 -50.22 -12.47
N GLY A 426 -32.81 -51.06 -13.50
CA GLY A 426 -33.85 -50.95 -14.52
C GLY A 426 -34.22 -52.32 -15.07
N THR A 427 -35.28 -52.89 -14.46
CA THR A 427 -36.27 -53.79 -15.07
C THR A 427 -35.78 -55.11 -15.68
N PHE A 428 -35.98 -56.19 -14.92
CA PHE A 428 -36.38 -57.49 -15.46
C PHE A 428 -37.78 -57.82 -14.92
N THR A 429 -38.74 -57.95 -15.82
CA THR A 429 -40.08 -58.53 -15.62
C THR A 429 -40.21 -59.74 -16.51
#